data_AF-A0A929DRG4-F1
#
_entry.id   AF-A0A929DRG4-F1
#
_cell.length_a   1.000
_cell.length_b   1.000
_cell.length_c   1.000
_cell.angle_alpha   90.00
_cell.angle_beta   90.00
_cell.angle_gamma   90.00
#
_symmetry.space_group_name_H-M   'P 1'
#
loop_
_entity.id
_entity.type
_entity.pdbx_description
1 polymer ?
#
loop_
_entity_poly.entity_id
_entity_poly.type
_entity_poly.pdbx_seq_one_letter_code
_entity_poly.pdbx_strand_id
1 'polypeptide(L)' 'YEEDHKAEVDFNVVMTDTNEFVEIQGTAEGKPFSKETADALLSLARQGIDKLFRIQKETLRALS' A
#
# COMPACT_ATOMS: atom_id res chain seq x y z
N TYR A 1 0.46 -5.75 15.27
CA TYR A 1 -0.44 -6.70 15.96
C TYR A 1 -1.59 -6.02 16.70
N GLU A 2 -1.42 -4.86 17.38
CA GLU A 2 -2.58 -4.12 17.94
C GLU A 2 -3.24 -3.13 16.97
N GLU A 3 -2.51 -2.61 15.97
CA GLU A 3 -3.08 -1.69 14.97
C GLU A 3 -4.01 -2.38 13.95
N ASP A 4 -3.80 -3.67 13.64
CA ASP A 4 -4.69 -4.44 12.74
C ASP A 4 -6.02 -4.83 13.39
N HIS A 5 -6.08 -4.97 14.72
CA HIS A 5 -7.30 -5.43 15.41
C HIS A 5 -8.46 -4.41 15.37
N LYS A 6 -8.19 -3.16 14.97
CA LYS A 6 -9.21 -2.10 14.84
C LYS A 6 -9.44 -1.63 13.41
N ALA A 7 -8.64 -2.09 12.44
CA ALA A 7 -8.88 -1.75 11.06
C ALA A 7 -10.10 -2.52 10.57
N GLU A 8 -11.20 -1.83 10.24
CA GLU A 8 -12.41 -2.49 9.68
C GLU A 8 -12.18 -2.97 8.23
N VAL A 9 -10.98 -2.77 7.66
CA VAL A 9 -10.60 -3.01 6.27
C VAL A 9 -9.16 -3.52 6.18
N ASP A 10 -8.97 -4.69 5.57
CA ASP A 10 -7.68 -5.18 5.08
C ASP A 10 -7.44 -4.68 3.65
N PHE A 11 -6.25 -4.14 3.36
CA PHE A 11 -5.96 -3.48 2.08
C PHE A 11 -4.53 -3.75 1.60
N ASN A 12 -4.40 -4.57 0.57
CA ASN A 12 -3.14 -4.96 -0.05
C ASN A 12 -2.98 -4.28 -1.42
N VAL A 13 -1.80 -3.70 -1.67
CA VAL A 13 -1.48 -2.97 -2.90
C VAL A 13 -0.12 -3.38 -3.44
N VAL A 14 -0.07 -3.77 -4.71
CA VAL A 14 1.17 -4.06 -5.44
C VAL A 14 1.26 -3.11 -6.64
N MET A 15 2.40 -2.43 -6.78
CA MET A 15 2.64 -1.45 -7.85
C MET A 15 4.01 -1.65 -8.49
N THR A 16 4.11 -1.24 -9.75
CA THR A 16 5.39 -1.09 -10.47
C THR A 16 6.10 0.18 -10.04
N ASP A 17 7.38 0.33 -10.42
CA ASP A 17 8.14 1.55 -10.16
C ASP A 17 7.76 2.73 -11.07
N THR A 18 6.88 2.49 -12.06
CA THR A 18 6.24 3.48 -12.93
C THR A 18 4.88 3.96 -12.41
N ASN A 19 4.51 3.60 -11.18
CA ASN A 19 3.21 3.90 -10.55
C ASN A 19 1.99 3.20 -11.19
N GLU A 20 2.19 2.07 -11.85
CA GLU A 20 1.08 1.27 -12.39
C GLU A 20 0.67 0.19 -11.38
N PHE A 21 -0.64 -0.04 -11.23
CA PHE A 21 -1.15 -1.06 -10.32
C PHE A 21 -1.01 -2.45 -10.93
N VAL A 22 -0.41 -3.36 -10.16
CA VAL A 22 -0.38 -4.80 -10.47
C VAL A 22 -1.53 -5.49 -9.77
N GLU A 23 -1.79 -5.14 -8.51
CA GLU A 23 -2.88 -5.69 -7.70
C GLU A 23 -3.41 -4.63 -6.73
N ILE A 24 -4.73 -4.60 -6.58
CA ILE A 24 -5.43 -3.89 -5.51
C ILE A 24 -6.45 -4.89 -4.94
N GLN A 25 -6.30 -5.23 -3.67
CA GLN A 25 -7.26 -6.06 -2.94
C GLN A 25 -7.64 -5.36 -1.65
N GLY A 26 -8.92 -5.00 -1.54
CA GLY A 26 -9.50 -4.44 -0.33
C GLY A 26 -10.62 -5.34 0.17
N THR A 27 -10.53 -5.79 1.41
CA THR A 27 -11.54 -6.62 2.07
C THR A 27 -12.07 -5.87 3.28
N ALA A 28 -13.38 -5.60 3.28
CA ALA A 28 -14.07 -5.16 4.49
C ALA A 28 -14.22 -6.35 5.43
N GLU A 29 -13.54 -6.32 6.58
CA GLU A 29 -13.67 -7.37 7.60
C GLU A 29 -14.82 -7.10 8.58
N GLY A 30 -15.32 -5.85 8.60
CA GLY A 30 -16.48 -5.43 9.39
C GLY A 30 -17.56 -4.77 8.54
N LYS A 31 -17.47 -3.45 8.36
CA LYS A 31 -18.43 -2.68 7.55
C LYS A 31 -17.86 -2.42 6.15
N PRO A 32 -18.71 -2.32 5.12
CA PRO A 32 -18.28 -1.82 3.82
C PRO A 32 -17.61 -0.45 3.96
N PHE A 33 -16.50 -0.25 3.26
CA PHE A 33 -15.80 1.03 3.22
C PHE A 33 -16.26 1.89 2.06
N SER A 34 -16.11 3.21 2.21
CA SER A 34 -16.50 4.17 1.17
C SER A 34 -15.41 4.29 0.10
N LYS A 35 -15.78 4.86 -1.06
CA LYS A 35 -14.80 5.17 -2.11
C LYS A 35 -13.71 6.14 -1.61
N GLU A 36 -14.10 7.12 -0.80
CA GLU A 36 -13.17 8.09 -0.21
C GLU A 36 -12.15 7.41 0.70
N THR A 37 -12.58 6.38 1.43
CA THR A 37 -11.69 5.56 2.26
C THR A 37 -10.70 4.79 1.40
N ALA A 38 -11.17 4.15 0.33
CA ALA A 38 -10.30 3.44 -0.62
C ALA A 38 -9.29 4.39 -1.29
N ASP A 39 -9.73 5.56 -1.74
CA ASP A 39 -8.85 6.55 -2.38
C ASP A 39 -7.78 7.08 -1.39
N ALA A 40 -8.13 7.26 -0.11
CA ALA A 40 -7.18 7.64 0.93
C ALA A 40 -6.13 6.54 1.18
N LEU A 41 -6.56 5.27 1.27
CA LEU A 41 -5.66 4.13 1.43
C LEU A 41 -4.73 3.96 0.22
N LEU A 42 -5.26 4.10 -1.00
CA LEU A 42 -4.45 4.06 -2.23
C LEU A 42 -3.40 5.18 -2.28
N SER A 43 -3.77 6.39 -1.86
CA SER A 43 -2.84 7.52 -1.75
C SER A 43 -1.74 7.28 -0.72
N LEU A 44 -2.09 6.67 0.42
CA LEU A 44 -1.12 6.29 1.45
C LEU A 44 -0.18 5.18 0.95
N ALA A 45 -0.74 4.14 0.31
CA ALA A 45 0.01 3.03 -0.25
C ALA A 45 1.04 3.51 -1.28
N ARG A 46 0.64 4.39 -2.20
CA ARG A 46 1.56 4.97 -3.19
C ARG A 46 2.76 5.67 -2.54
N GLN A 47 2.51 6.52 -1.54
CA GLN A 47 3.59 7.21 -0.82
C GLN A 47 4.51 6.24 -0.08
N GLY A 48 3.97 5.15 0.47
CA GLY A 48 4.75 4.08 1.10
C GLY A 48 5.62 3.35 0.10
N ILE A 49 5.04 2.93 -1.03
CA ILE A 49 5.72 2.19 -2.10
C ILE A 49 6.84 3.03 -2.74
N ASP A 50 6.62 4.33 -2.97
CA ASP A 50 7.67 5.24 -3.46
C ASP A 50 8.89 5.26 -2.53
N LYS A 51 8.66 5.27 -1.21
CA LYS A 51 9.73 5.19 -0.21
C LYS A 51 10.45 3.84 -0.26
N LEU A 52 9.70 2.75 -0.41
CA LEU A 52 10.28 1.40 -0.53
C LEU A 52 11.16 1.29 -1.78
N PHE A 53 10.70 1.75 -2.94
CA PHE A 53 11.50 1.74 -4.17
C PHE A 53 12.78 2.56 -4.03
N ARG A 54 12.73 3.71 -3.36
CA ARG A 54 13.94 4.51 -3.08
C ARG A 54 14.95 3.70 -2.26
N ILE A 55 14.52 3.11 -1.14
CA ILE A 55 15.40 2.31 -0.27
C ILE A 55 15.97 1.10 -1.01
N GLN A 56 15.15 0.41 -1.80
CA GLN A 56 15.57 -0.72 -2.62
C GLN A 56 16.63 -0.31 -3.64
N LYS A 57 16.42 0.80 -4.37
CA LYS A 57 17.38 1.33 -5.35
C LYS A 57 18.69 1.77 -4.70
N GLU A 58 18.63 2.41 -3.52
CA GLU A 58 19.82 2.78 -2.75
C GLU A 58 20.60 1.55 -2.27
N THR A 59 19.89 0.54 -1.77
CA THR A 59 20.50 -0.72 -1.29
C THR A 59 21.18 -1.47 -2.44
N LEU A 60 20.52 -1.60 -3.59
CA LEU A 60 21.10 -2.28 -4.76
C LEU A 60 22.34 -1.57 -5.30
N ARG A 61 22.39 -0.23 -5.26
CA ARG A 61 23.57 0.55 -5.63
C ARG A 61 24.74 0.39 -4.66
N ALA A 62 24.47 0.13 -3.38
CA ALA A 62 25.52 -0.09 -2.39
C ALA A 62 26.16 -1.49 -2.50
N LEU A 63 25.50 -2.42 -3.20
CA LEU A 63 25.98 -3.79 -3.43
C LEU A 63 26.77 -3.94 -4.75
N SER A 64 26.67 -2.96 -5.64
CA SER A 64 27.42 -2.86 -6.90
C SER A 64 28.72 -2.10 -6.74
#